data_AF-A0A4R5UDK5-F1
#
_entry.id   AF-A0A4R5UDK5-F1
#
_cell.length_a   1.000
_cell.length_b   1.000
_cell.length_c   1.000
_cell.angle_alpha   90.00
_cell.angle_beta   90.00
_cell.angle_gamma   90.00
#
_symmetry.space_group_name_H-M   'P 1'
#
loop_
_entity.id
_entity.type
_entity.pdbx_description
1 polymer ?
#
loop_
_entity_poly.entity_id
_entity_poly.type
_entity_poly.pdbx_seq_one_letter_code
_entity_poly.pdbx_strand_id
1 'polypeptide(L)'
;MSILRHRDVITSATRQLQRLALGIALSALSATAAADWRADAVDTLTRASDGHRLVVLGEMHGTREIPLLAGDLVERWSDASPVLLALEIPAREHDSLREAVASGGADAAIDRLRQRAWWQVPADENDGRRSEDVLALVRRIGRLKASGRDVAILPFDPRDIRCYQRGTCEAAMAHVLRRAHDAFPHGRMVVVTGNVHAMRSRPADAPEGFPQQPMTALLQDLLPYSVNVTAARGAYWACGETCGIVDVAPSRGGGVEGARSPFDYRLVLPAFTPIRQVGESKD
;
A
#
# COMPACT_ATOMS: atom_id res chain seq x y z
N MET A 1 -23.73 52.73 61.36
CA MET A 1 -24.73 52.79 60.25
C MET A 1 -24.03 53.25 58.98
N SER A 2 -23.68 52.33 58.09
CA SER A 2 -23.85 52.49 56.64
C SER A 2 -23.57 51.16 55.96
N ILE A 3 -24.48 50.79 55.06
CA ILE A 3 -24.55 49.54 54.30
C ILE A 3 -23.81 49.77 52.98
N LEU A 4 -22.86 48.90 52.62
CA LEU A 4 -22.35 48.82 51.25
C LEU A 4 -22.84 47.53 50.59
N ARG A 5 -23.64 47.73 49.54
CA ARG A 5 -24.35 46.72 48.74
C ARG A 5 -23.42 46.01 47.77
N HIS A 6 -23.54 44.69 47.71
CA HIS A 6 -23.07 43.83 46.63
C HIS A 6 -23.70 44.20 45.28
N ARG A 7 -22.87 44.59 44.31
CA ARG A 7 -23.07 44.36 42.87
C ARG A 7 -21.68 44.15 42.30
N ASP A 8 -21.41 43.00 41.67
CA ASP A 8 -20.37 42.80 40.64
C ASP A 8 -20.07 41.31 40.30
N VAL A 9 -20.90 40.34 40.71
CA VAL A 9 -20.59 38.91 40.45
C VAL A 9 -21.31 38.30 39.22
N ILE A 10 -22.32 38.96 38.64
CA ILE A 10 -23.24 38.28 37.70
C ILE A 10 -22.88 38.45 36.20
N THR A 11 -22.01 39.38 35.81
CA THR A 11 -21.75 39.68 34.39
C THR A 11 -20.54 38.96 33.76
N SER A 12 -19.69 38.30 34.55
CA SER A 12 -18.50 37.60 34.03
C SER A 12 -18.80 36.17 33.55
N ALA A 13 -19.70 35.45 34.24
CA ALA A 13 -19.96 34.03 33.98
C ALA A 13 -20.67 33.77 32.63
N THR A 14 -21.53 34.69 32.17
CA THR A 14 -22.30 34.52 30.93
C THR A 14 -21.49 34.72 29.65
N ARG A 15 -20.38 35.49 29.67
CA ARG A 15 -19.48 35.65 28.51
C ARG A 15 -18.48 34.49 28.33
N GLN A 16 -18.17 33.76 29.40
CA GLN A 16 -17.31 32.56 29.31
C GLN A 16 -18.06 31.35 28.75
N LEU A 17 -19.35 31.20 29.06
CA LEU A 17 -20.16 30.08 28.56
C LEU A 17 -20.47 30.17 27.05
N GLN A 18 -20.62 31.39 26.49
CA GLN A 18 -20.84 31.56 25.04
C GLN A 18 -19.59 31.28 24.19
N ARG A 19 -18.37 31.48 24.73
CA ARG A 19 -17.12 31.17 24.02
C ARG A 19 -16.79 29.67 24.01
N LEU A 20 -17.26 28.91 25.02
CA LEU A 20 -17.06 27.46 25.07
C LEU A 20 -17.96 26.71 24.07
N ALA A 21 -19.21 27.14 23.91
CA ALA A 21 -20.15 26.49 22.99
C ALA A 21 -19.76 26.65 21.51
N LEU A 22 -19.17 27.80 21.13
CA LEU A 22 -18.70 28.02 19.76
C LEU A 22 -17.39 27.27 19.46
N GLY A 23 -16.52 27.06 20.47
CA GLY A 23 -15.27 26.30 20.34
C GLY A 23 -15.48 24.78 20.26
N ILE A 24 -16.53 24.25 20.90
CA ILE A 24 -16.88 22.82 20.80
C ILE A 24 -17.59 22.52 19.47
N ALA A 25 -18.39 23.45 18.94
CA ALA A 25 -19.01 23.29 17.63
C ALA A 25 -17.98 23.36 16.47
N LEU A 26 -16.96 24.22 16.54
CA LEU A 26 -15.92 24.28 15.49
C LEU A 26 -14.94 23.10 15.52
N SER A 27 -14.71 22.49 16.69
CA SER A 27 -13.84 21.31 16.83
C SER A 27 -14.51 20.03 16.31
N ALA A 28 -15.85 19.93 16.41
CA ALA A 28 -16.60 18.77 15.92
C ALA A 28 -16.79 18.77 14.38
N LEU A 29 -16.71 19.92 13.73
CA LEU A 29 -16.80 20.06 12.26
C LEU A 29 -15.46 19.87 11.54
N SER A 30 -14.33 19.81 12.26
CA SER A 30 -13.02 19.53 11.67
C SER A 30 -12.65 18.04 11.71
N ALA A 31 -13.30 17.26 12.57
CA ALA A 31 -13.04 15.82 12.74
C ALA A 31 -13.77 14.94 11.71
N THR A 32 -14.75 15.48 10.99
CA THR A 32 -15.46 14.78 9.91
C THR A 32 -14.75 14.87 8.55
N ALA A 33 -13.59 15.55 8.48
CA ALA A 33 -12.87 15.80 7.23
C ALA A 33 -11.47 15.14 7.18
N ALA A 34 -11.14 14.23 8.09
CA ALA A 34 -10.25 13.14 7.72
C ALA A 34 -11.12 12.17 6.89
N ALA A 35 -11.33 12.51 5.62
CA ALA A 35 -11.97 11.59 4.68
C ALA A 35 -11.29 10.22 4.83
N ASP A 36 -12.08 9.15 5.02
CA ASP A 36 -11.54 7.80 5.07
C ASP A 36 -11.06 7.43 3.68
N TRP A 37 -9.85 7.90 3.36
CA TRP A 37 -9.22 7.77 2.06
C TRP A 37 -9.18 6.32 1.59
N ARG A 38 -9.21 5.37 2.53
CA ARG A 38 -9.20 3.93 2.26
C ARG A 38 -10.47 3.52 1.54
N ALA A 39 -11.64 3.89 2.06
CA ALA A 39 -12.91 3.61 1.42
C ALA A 39 -12.99 4.27 0.04
N ASP A 40 -12.65 5.55 -0.06
CA ASP A 40 -12.67 6.29 -1.32
C ASP A 40 -11.71 5.70 -2.37
N ALA A 41 -10.50 5.30 -1.95
CA ALA A 41 -9.50 4.66 -2.81
C ALA A 41 -9.99 3.29 -3.30
N VAL A 42 -10.54 2.47 -2.40
CA VAL A 42 -11.08 1.14 -2.74
C VAL A 42 -12.25 1.25 -3.71
N ASP A 43 -13.18 2.17 -3.48
CA ASP A 43 -14.32 2.41 -4.36
C ASP A 43 -13.87 2.94 -5.72
N THR A 44 -12.90 3.85 -5.73
CA THR A 44 -12.30 4.36 -6.95
C THR A 44 -11.65 3.24 -7.76
N LEU A 45 -10.79 2.43 -7.14
CA LEU A 45 -10.11 1.35 -7.83
C LEU A 45 -11.05 0.23 -8.24
N THR A 46 -12.09 -0.06 -7.45
CA THR A 46 -13.11 -1.07 -7.82
C THR A 46 -13.83 -0.65 -9.09
N ARG A 47 -14.22 0.63 -9.21
CA ARG A 47 -14.87 1.13 -10.44
C ARG A 47 -13.89 1.24 -11.60
N ALA A 48 -12.69 1.74 -11.37
CA ALA A 48 -11.73 2.03 -12.42
C ALA A 48 -11.14 0.75 -13.04
N SER A 49 -10.97 -0.31 -12.24
CA SER A 49 -10.46 -1.62 -12.69
C SER A 49 -11.57 -2.63 -13.00
N ASP A 50 -12.81 -2.18 -13.23
CA ASP A 50 -13.91 -3.07 -13.58
C ASP A 50 -13.59 -3.85 -14.88
N GLY A 51 -13.94 -5.13 -14.91
CA GLY A 51 -13.59 -6.04 -16.00
C GLY A 51 -12.12 -6.51 -16.01
N HIS A 52 -11.23 -5.96 -15.18
CA HIS A 52 -9.83 -6.41 -15.08
C HIS A 52 -9.65 -7.44 -13.96
N ARG A 53 -8.97 -8.55 -14.29
CA ARG A 53 -8.59 -9.60 -13.32
C ARG A 53 -7.19 -9.42 -12.74
N LEU A 54 -6.32 -8.71 -13.44
CA LEU A 54 -4.97 -8.38 -12.98
C LEU A 54 -4.92 -6.88 -12.68
N VAL A 55 -4.85 -6.51 -11.41
CA VAL A 55 -4.70 -5.11 -10.99
C VAL A 55 -3.32 -4.92 -10.39
N VAL A 56 -2.54 -4.00 -10.95
CA VAL A 56 -1.14 -3.77 -10.57
C VAL A 56 -1.02 -2.42 -9.90
N LEU A 57 -0.74 -2.43 -8.60
CA LEU A 57 -0.46 -1.24 -7.81
C LEU A 57 1.04 -0.96 -7.87
N GLY A 58 1.39 0.04 -8.67
CA GLY A 58 2.69 0.69 -8.64
C GLY A 58 2.81 1.57 -7.41
N GLU A 59 3.86 1.35 -6.64
CA GLU A 59 4.13 2.09 -5.41
C GLU A 59 5.57 2.60 -5.35
N MET A 60 5.81 3.50 -4.40
CA MET A 60 7.14 3.78 -3.88
C MET A 60 7.26 2.95 -2.61
N HIS A 61 8.21 2.02 -2.58
CA HIS A 61 8.44 1.16 -1.42
C HIS A 61 8.48 1.97 -0.12
N GLY A 62 8.21 1.30 0.99
CA GLY A 62 8.40 1.91 2.31
C GLY A 62 7.31 2.91 2.70
N THR A 63 6.07 2.69 2.24
CA THR A 63 4.88 3.41 2.72
C THR A 63 4.01 2.53 3.64
N ARG A 64 3.28 3.15 4.57
CA ARG A 64 2.30 2.46 5.43
C ARG A 64 0.97 2.25 4.75
N GLU A 65 0.63 3.15 3.83
CA GLU A 65 -0.68 3.23 3.20
C GLU A 65 -0.88 2.14 2.14
N ILE A 66 0.17 1.74 1.41
CA ILE A 66 0.05 0.73 0.35
C ILE A 66 -0.32 -0.65 0.90
N PRO A 67 0.31 -1.17 1.98
CA PRO A 67 -0.14 -2.41 2.59
C PRO A 67 -1.59 -2.34 3.10
N LEU A 68 -2.03 -1.18 3.61
CA LEU A 68 -3.42 -0.98 4.06
C LEU A 68 -4.39 -1.07 2.88
N LEU A 69 -4.13 -0.31 1.81
CA LEU A 69 -4.93 -0.28 0.58
C LEU A 69 -5.02 -1.68 -0.05
N ALA A 70 -3.88 -2.37 -0.18
CA ALA A 70 -3.85 -3.72 -0.72
C ALA A 70 -4.71 -4.68 0.12
N GLY A 71 -4.62 -4.60 1.45
CA GLY A 71 -5.47 -5.38 2.34
C GLY A 71 -6.96 -5.05 2.21
N ASP A 72 -7.31 -3.78 1.99
CA ASP A 72 -8.70 -3.34 1.80
C ASP A 72 -9.28 -3.84 0.48
N LEU A 73 -8.51 -3.79 -0.60
CA LEU A 73 -8.91 -4.34 -1.90
C LEU A 73 -9.10 -5.85 -1.83
N VAL A 74 -8.19 -6.56 -1.17
CA VAL A 74 -8.31 -8.02 -1.00
C VAL A 74 -9.57 -8.35 -0.20
N GLU A 75 -9.82 -7.66 0.91
CA GLU A 75 -11.04 -7.84 1.69
C GLU A 75 -12.29 -7.59 0.84
N ARG A 76 -12.38 -6.42 0.19
CA ARG A 76 -13.50 -6.00 -0.65
C ARG A 76 -13.79 -6.98 -1.79
N TRP A 77 -12.76 -7.46 -2.48
CA TRP A 77 -12.92 -8.32 -3.66
C TRP A 77 -13.10 -9.79 -3.29
N SER A 78 -12.61 -10.21 -2.12
CA SER A 78 -12.82 -11.57 -1.59
C SER A 78 -14.26 -11.86 -1.18
N ASP A 79 -15.14 -10.86 -1.17
CA ASP A 79 -16.59 -11.02 -1.07
C ASP A 79 -17.20 -11.75 -2.27
N ALA A 80 -16.66 -11.52 -3.47
CA ALA A 80 -17.28 -11.94 -4.72
C ALA A 80 -16.52 -13.06 -5.43
N SER A 81 -15.20 -13.12 -5.28
CA SER A 81 -14.35 -14.08 -5.97
C SER A 81 -13.07 -14.36 -5.19
N PRO A 82 -12.40 -15.51 -5.42
CA PRO A 82 -11.06 -15.73 -4.89
C PRO A 82 -10.10 -14.58 -5.25
N VAL A 83 -9.23 -14.19 -4.30
CA VAL A 83 -8.25 -13.12 -4.52
C VAL A 83 -6.84 -13.57 -4.18
N LEU A 84 -5.92 -13.39 -5.13
CA LEU A 84 -4.49 -13.62 -4.94
C LEU A 84 -3.75 -12.30 -4.78
N LEU A 85 -3.14 -12.07 -3.62
CA LEU A 85 -2.27 -10.92 -3.38
C LEU A 85 -0.83 -11.28 -3.76
N ALA A 86 -0.31 -10.72 -4.85
CA ALA A 86 1.06 -10.90 -5.26
C ALA A 86 1.94 -9.76 -4.73
N LEU A 87 2.99 -10.08 -3.99
CA LEU A 87 3.90 -9.12 -3.37
C LEU A 87 5.30 -9.25 -3.97
N GLU A 88 5.99 -8.13 -4.18
CA GLU A 88 7.37 -8.07 -4.66
C GLU A 88 8.38 -8.50 -3.57
N ILE A 89 8.20 -9.72 -3.08
CA ILE A 89 8.98 -10.39 -2.05
C ILE A 89 9.69 -11.58 -2.72
N PRO A 90 10.93 -11.92 -2.32
CA PRO A 90 11.65 -13.05 -2.90
C PRO A 90 10.82 -14.33 -2.90
N ALA A 91 10.78 -15.02 -4.04
CA ALA A 91 9.99 -16.25 -4.23
C ALA A 91 10.34 -17.35 -3.21
N ARG A 92 11.55 -17.33 -2.65
CA ARG A 92 11.99 -18.23 -1.55
C ARG A 92 11.23 -18.05 -0.23
N GLU A 93 10.46 -16.98 -0.07
CA GLU A 93 9.60 -16.75 1.10
C GLU A 93 8.22 -17.40 0.96
N HIS A 94 7.93 -18.08 -0.15
CA HIS A 94 6.61 -18.63 -0.46
C HIS A 94 6.06 -19.54 0.63
N ASP A 95 6.83 -20.54 1.05
CA ASP A 95 6.34 -21.51 2.05
C ASP A 95 6.06 -20.88 3.40
N SER A 96 6.91 -19.96 3.86
CA SER A 96 6.71 -19.27 5.14
C SER A 96 5.52 -18.31 5.10
N LEU A 97 5.31 -17.60 3.99
CA LEU A 97 4.13 -16.73 3.81
C LEU A 97 2.84 -17.56 3.75
N ARG A 98 2.87 -18.67 3.00
CA ARG A 98 1.74 -19.60 2.90
C ARG A 98 1.38 -20.18 4.28
N GLU A 99 2.36 -20.61 5.07
CA GLU A 99 2.16 -21.10 6.43
C GLU A 99 1.54 -20.03 7.33
N ALA A 100 2.07 -18.80 7.31
CA ALA A 100 1.55 -17.70 8.12
C ALA A 100 0.08 -17.37 7.77
N VAL A 101 -0.27 -17.32 6.48
CA VAL A 101 -1.65 -17.10 6.05
C VAL A 101 -2.55 -18.28 6.44
N ALA A 102 -2.11 -19.52 6.21
CA ALA A 102 -2.88 -20.72 6.56
C ALA A 102 -3.11 -20.86 8.08
N SER A 103 -2.23 -20.31 8.91
CA SER A 103 -2.38 -20.27 10.36
C SER A 103 -3.41 -19.25 10.87
N GLY A 104 -4.08 -18.53 9.96
CA GLY A 104 -4.95 -17.42 10.33
C GLY A 104 -4.21 -16.14 10.70
N GLY A 105 -2.92 -16.04 10.40
CA GLY A 105 -2.07 -14.94 10.84
C GLY A 105 -1.75 -15.00 12.34
N ALA A 106 -1.63 -16.20 12.91
CA ALA A 106 -1.29 -16.39 14.32
C ALA A 106 0.03 -15.70 14.68
N ASP A 107 0.12 -15.13 15.88
CA ASP A 107 1.30 -14.35 16.29
C ASP A 107 2.60 -15.16 16.19
N ALA A 108 2.59 -16.42 16.61
CA ALA A 108 3.76 -17.30 16.48
C ALA A 108 4.22 -17.50 15.02
N ALA A 109 3.31 -17.48 14.04
CA ALA A 109 3.67 -17.62 12.62
C ALA A 109 4.21 -16.30 12.05
N ILE A 110 3.66 -15.17 12.48
CA ILE A 110 4.19 -13.83 12.14
C ILE A 110 5.57 -13.62 12.75
N ASP A 111 5.79 -14.08 13.99
CA ASP A 111 7.09 -14.02 14.64
C ASP A 111 8.11 -14.92 13.94
N ARG A 112 7.71 -16.11 13.46
CA ARG A 112 8.58 -16.93 12.61
C ARG A 112 9.00 -16.21 11.34
N LEU A 113 8.10 -15.48 10.66
CA LEU A 113 8.45 -14.65 9.50
C LEU A 113 9.48 -13.59 9.89
N ARG A 114 9.20 -12.84 10.96
CA ARG A 114 10.08 -11.78 11.49
C ARG A 114 11.51 -12.26 11.76
N GLN A 115 11.70 -13.52 12.13
CA GLN A 115 13.02 -14.10 12.42
C GLN A 115 13.78 -14.60 11.18
N ARG A 116 13.18 -14.57 9.97
CA ARG A 116 13.86 -15.01 8.76
C ARG A 116 14.81 -13.94 8.23
N ALA A 117 15.91 -14.38 7.63
CA ALA A 117 16.98 -13.51 7.14
C ALA A 117 16.51 -12.40 6.17
N TRP A 118 15.46 -12.62 5.37
CA TRP A 118 14.95 -11.56 4.49
C TRP A 118 14.31 -10.40 5.27
N TRP A 119 13.67 -10.68 6.42
CA TRP A 119 12.97 -9.69 7.24
C TRP A 119 13.89 -9.00 8.26
N GLN A 120 15.04 -9.58 8.59
CA GLN A 120 16.02 -9.05 9.56
C GLN A 120 17.09 -8.16 8.94
N VAL A 121 16.84 -7.61 7.74
CA VAL A 121 17.79 -6.68 7.13
C VAL A 121 17.75 -5.36 7.93
N PRO A 122 18.91 -4.83 8.35
CA PRO A 122 19.01 -3.56 9.06
C PRO A 122 18.33 -2.40 8.31
N ALA A 123 17.85 -1.40 9.05
CA ALA A 123 17.10 -0.28 8.48
C ALA A 123 17.89 0.45 7.38
N ASP A 124 19.19 0.67 7.58
CA ASP A 124 20.12 1.33 6.66
C ASP A 124 20.45 0.53 5.39
N GLU A 125 19.97 -0.71 5.28
CA GLU A 125 20.02 -1.57 4.10
C GLU A 125 18.62 -1.97 3.59
N ASN A 126 17.56 -1.51 4.27
CA ASN A 126 16.19 -1.89 3.97
C ASN A 126 15.58 -0.98 2.91
N ASP A 127 15.27 -1.53 1.74
CA ASP A 127 14.60 -0.85 0.63
C ASP A 127 13.11 -0.55 0.83
N GLY A 128 12.54 -0.88 1.99
CA GLY A 128 11.16 -0.57 2.36
C GLY A 128 10.16 -1.69 2.06
N ARG A 129 10.56 -2.76 1.36
CA ARG A 129 9.68 -3.91 1.02
C ARG A 129 9.42 -4.84 2.20
N ARG A 130 10.25 -4.77 3.25
CA ARG A 130 10.12 -5.54 4.49
C ARG A 130 9.83 -4.55 5.63
N SER A 131 8.73 -4.73 6.34
CA SER A 131 8.30 -3.80 7.38
C SER A 131 7.26 -4.45 8.30
N GLU A 132 6.99 -3.81 9.44
CA GLU A 132 5.84 -4.19 10.28
C GLU A 132 4.50 -4.03 9.56
N ASP A 133 4.42 -3.09 8.61
CA ASP A 133 3.18 -2.83 7.87
C ASP A 133 2.89 -3.95 6.87
N VAL A 134 3.92 -4.51 6.22
CA VAL A 134 3.77 -5.72 5.39
C VAL A 134 3.50 -6.96 6.25
N LEU A 135 4.15 -7.13 7.41
CA LEU A 135 3.80 -8.22 8.34
C LEU A 135 2.35 -8.11 8.85
N ALA A 136 1.88 -6.90 9.11
CA ALA A 136 0.49 -6.65 9.47
C ALA A 136 -0.48 -6.99 8.32
N LEU A 137 -0.09 -6.72 7.06
CA LEU A 137 -0.83 -7.17 5.88
C LEU A 137 -0.90 -8.70 5.82
N VAL A 138 0.21 -9.42 6.00
CA VAL A 138 0.22 -10.89 6.03
C VAL A 138 -0.73 -11.42 7.11
N ARG A 139 -0.67 -10.86 8.32
CA ARG A 139 -1.59 -11.19 9.42
C ARG A 139 -3.04 -10.95 9.02
N ARG A 140 -3.34 -9.81 8.39
CA ARG A 140 -4.69 -9.47 7.92
C ARG A 140 -5.21 -10.46 6.89
N ILE A 141 -4.40 -10.85 5.89
CA ILE A 141 -4.79 -11.86 4.90
C ILE A 141 -5.02 -13.22 5.56
N GLY A 142 -4.20 -13.59 6.55
CA GLY A 142 -4.45 -14.78 7.36
C GLY A 142 -5.81 -14.75 8.05
N ARG A 143 -6.17 -13.63 8.70
CA ARG A 143 -7.48 -13.47 9.35
C ARG A 143 -8.65 -13.57 8.37
N LEU A 144 -8.52 -13.00 7.18
CA LEU A 144 -9.51 -13.16 6.10
C LEU A 144 -9.64 -14.63 5.70
N LYS A 145 -8.52 -15.37 5.58
CA LYS A 145 -8.58 -16.80 5.26
C LYS A 145 -9.26 -17.60 6.37
N ALA A 146 -8.94 -17.31 7.62
CA ALA A 146 -9.56 -17.97 8.78
C ALA A 146 -11.07 -17.66 8.92
N SER A 147 -11.54 -16.52 8.40
CA SER A 147 -12.97 -16.19 8.33
C SER A 147 -13.69 -16.80 7.12
N GLY A 148 -13.01 -17.65 6.34
CA GLY A 148 -13.60 -18.37 5.21
C GLY A 148 -13.43 -17.68 3.85
N ARG A 149 -12.68 -16.57 3.77
CA ARG A 149 -12.36 -15.94 2.47
C ARG A 149 -11.36 -16.79 1.69
N ASP A 150 -11.57 -16.91 0.39
CA ASP A 150 -10.59 -17.56 -0.49
C ASP A 150 -9.51 -16.57 -0.92
N VAL A 151 -8.52 -16.41 -0.02
CA VAL A 151 -7.38 -15.51 -0.22
C VAL A 151 -6.06 -16.24 -0.05
N ALA A 152 -5.03 -15.76 -0.73
CA ALA A 152 -3.66 -16.23 -0.61
C ALA A 152 -2.64 -15.12 -0.92
N ILE A 153 -1.38 -15.34 -0.54
CA ILE A 153 -0.26 -14.47 -0.89
C ILE A 153 0.72 -15.21 -1.82
N LEU A 154 1.18 -14.54 -2.88
CA LEU A 154 2.23 -14.99 -3.78
C LEU A 154 3.42 -14.02 -3.73
N PRO A 155 4.58 -14.40 -3.15
CA PRO A 155 5.82 -13.67 -3.43
C PRO A 155 6.25 -13.96 -4.88
N PHE A 156 6.39 -12.91 -5.70
CA PHE A 156 6.62 -13.08 -7.14
C PHE A 156 8.01 -12.66 -7.62
N ASP A 157 8.94 -12.29 -6.73
CA ASP A 157 10.27 -11.83 -7.12
C ASP A 157 11.28 -13.02 -7.18
N PRO A 158 11.59 -13.60 -8.35
CA PRO A 158 12.58 -14.67 -8.45
C PRO A 158 14.01 -14.13 -8.64
N ARG A 159 14.21 -12.80 -8.57
CA ARG A 159 15.45 -12.17 -9.03
C ARG A 159 16.65 -12.68 -8.23
N ASP A 160 17.69 -12.98 -8.97
CA ASP A 160 19.00 -13.36 -8.49
C ASP A 160 20.07 -12.61 -9.30
N ILE A 161 21.34 -12.77 -8.93
CA ILE A 161 22.45 -12.11 -9.63
C ILE A 161 22.47 -12.39 -11.15
N ARG A 162 21.97 -13.56 -11.58
CA ARG A 162 21.99 -13.95 -13.00
C ARG A 162 20.95 -13.18 -13.81
N CYS A 163 19.77 -12.91 -13.25
CA CYS A 163 18.80 -12.09 -13.96
C CYS A 163 19.32 -10.67 -14.18
N TYR A 164 20.05 -10.10 -13.21
CA TYR A 164 20.61 -8.76 -13.33
C TYR A 164 21.70 -8.72 -14.40
N GLN A 165 22.64 -9.68 -14.37
CA GLN A 165 23.68 -9.81 -15.37
C GLN A 165 23.14 -9.99 -16.80
N ARG A 166 21.98 -10.64 -16.95
CA ARG A 166 21.35 -10.89 -18.25
C ARG A 166 20.31 -9.83 -18.65
N GLY A 167 19.97 -8.90 -17.76
CA GLY A 167 18.88 -7.95 -17.98
C GLY A 167 17.49 -8.60 -18.09
N THR A 168 17.28 -9.79 -17.50
CA THR A 168 16.04 -10.58 -17.64
C THR A 168 15.15 -10.56 -16.40
N CYS A 169 15.43 -9.69 -15.43
CA CYS A 169 14.70 -9.66 -14.16
C CYS A 169 13.21 -9.34 -14.33
N GLU A 170 12.85 -8.37 -15.19
CA GLU A 170 11.44 -8.03 -15.47
C GLU A 170 10.68 -9.22 -16.05
N ALA A 171 11.28 -9.92 -17.02
CA ALA A 171 10.71 -11.09 -17.64
C ALA A 171 10.54 -12.25 -16.65
N ALA A 172 11.47 -12.41 -15.71
CA ALA A 172 11.38 -13.43 -14.68
C ALA A 172 10.20 -13.17 -13.72
N MET A 173 10.01 -11.92 -13.26
CA MET A 173 8.84 -11.55 -12.44
C MET A 173 7.53 -11.73 -13.22
N ALA A 174 7.47 -11.23 -14.46
CA ALA A 174 6.30 -11.37 -15.32
C ALA A 174 5.93 -12.84 -15.54
N HIS A 175 6.92 -13.72 -15.71
CA HIS A 175 6.69 -15.15 -15.85
C HIS A 175 6.03 -15.78 -14.61
N VAL A 176 6.41 -15.37 -13.40
CA VAL A 176 5.77 -15.85 -12.16
C VAL A 176 4.31 -15.41 -12.11
N LEU A 177 4.03 -14.12 -12.39
CA LEU A 177 2.67 -13.58 -12.38
C LEU A 177 1.77 -14.23 -13.45
N ARG A 178 2.29 -14.43 -14.67
CA ARG A 178 1.56 -15.11 -15.75
C ARG A 178 1.14 -16.52 -15.34
N ARG A 179 2.08 -17.34 -14.84
CA ARG A 179 1.75 -18.70 -14.40
C ARG A 179 0.70 -18.72 -13.29
N ALA A 180 0.78 -17.77 -12.36
CA ALA A 180 -0.22 -17.64 -11.31
C ALA A 180 -1.59 -17.22 -11.85
N HIS A 181 -1.63 -16.30 -12.82
CA HIS A 181 -2.86 -15.86 -13.46
C HIS A 181 -3.54 -16.99 -14.24
N ASP A 182 -2.76 -17.77 -15.00
CA ASP A 182 -3.25 -18.91 -15.78
C ASP A 182 -3.76 -20.04 -14.88
N ALA A 183 -3.11 -20.26 -13.74
CA ALA A 183 -3.53 -21.23 -12.73
C ALA A 183 -4.74 -20.76 -11.89
N PHE A 184 -5.17 -19.51 -12.05
CA PHE A 184 -6.21 -18.88 -11.22
C PHE A 184 -7.33 -18.22 -12.06
N PRO A 185 -7.98 -18.95 -12.99
CA PRO A 185 -8.85 -18.38 -14.04
C PRO A 185 -10.13 -17.69 -13.54
N HIS A 186 -10.58 -17.97 -12.32
CA HIS A 186 -11.85 -17.47 -11.75
C HIS A 186 -11.68 -16.46 -10.61
N GLY A 187 -10.45 -16.01 -10.36
CA GLY A 187 -10.17 -15.02 -9.33
C GLY A 187 -9.52 -13.75 -9.86
N ARG A 188 -9.36 -12.79 -8.95
CA ARG A 188 -8.67 -11.53 -9.19
C ARG A 188 -7.28 -11.56 -8.53
N MET A 189 -6.28 -11.01 -9.21
CA MET A 189 -4.93 -10.86 -8.70
C MET A 189 -4.65 -9.38 -8.43
N VAL A 190 -4.20 -9.08 -7.21
CA VAL A 190 -3.73 -7.75 -6.81
C VAL A 190 -2.21 -7.83 -6.69
N VAL A 191 -1.49 -7.12 -7.55
CA VAL A 191 -0.02 -7.08 -7.53
C VAL A 191 0.41 -5.79 -6.85
N VAL A 192 1.33 -5.87 -5.89
CA VAL A 192 1.98 -4.71 -5.27
C VAL A 192 3.45 -4.75 -5.63
N THR A 193 3.93 -3.71 -6.32
CA THR A 193 5.29 -3.65 -6.85
C THR A 193 5.76 -2.21 -7.03
N GLY A 194 7.07 -2.01 -7.12
CA GLY A 194 7.66 -0.72 -7.41
C GLY A 194 7.14 -0.13 -8.73
N ASN A 195 6.96 1.19 -8.75
CA ASN A 195 6.38 1.92 -9.89
C ASN A 195 6.97 1.54 -11.25
N VAL A 196 8.29 1.34 -11.34
CA VAL A 196 8.97 0.95 -12.58
C VAL A 196 8.43 -0.38 -13.14
N HIS A 197 8.23 -1.39 -12.29
CA HIS A 197 7.72 -2.71 -12.68
C HIS A 197 6.23 -2.66 -13.05
N ALA A 198 5.48 -1.78 -12.39
CA ALA A 198 4.06 -1.58 -12.65
C ALA A 198 3.77 -0.92 -14.00
N MET A 199 4.73 -0.20 -14.60
CA MET A 199 4.48 0.52 -15.85
C MET A 199 4.04 -0.40 -17.00
N ARG A 200 3.01 -0.02 -17.75
CA ARG A 200 2.56 -0.72 -18.97
C ARG A 200 3.45 -0.47 -20.19
N SER A 201 4.30 0.56 -20.13
CA SER A 201 5.25 0.91 -21.18
C SER A 201 6.42 1.70 -20.60
N ARG A 202 7.59 1.59 -21.22
CA ARG A 202 8.75 2.43 -20.89
C ARG A 202 8.46 3.91 -21.26
N PRO A 203 8.71 4.87 -20.35
CA PRO A 203 8.66 6.30 -20.69
C PRO A 203 9.66 6.67 -21.79
N ALA A 204 9.31 7.63 -22.65
CA ALA A 204 10.18 8.06 -23.75
C ALA A 204 11.50 8.71 -23.27
N ASP A 205 11.46 9.35 -22.11
CA ASP A 205 12.55 10.03 -21.40
C ASP A 205 13.15 9.18 -20.28
N ALA A 206 12.93 7.86 -20.30
CA ALA A 206 13.41 6.97 -19.26
C ALA A 206 14.95 7.02 -19.14
N PRO A 207 15.50 7.19 -17.92
CA PRO A 207 16.93 7.35 -17.70
C PRO A 207 17.73 6.09 -18.05
N GLU A 208 19.06 6.23 -18.02
CA GLU A 208 19.98 5.09 -18.12
C GLU A 208 19.72 4.08 -16.99
N GLY A 209 19.88 2.79 -17.28
CA GLY A 209 19.61 1.70 -16.33
C GLY A 209 18.12 1.34 -16.15
N PHE A 210 17.19 2.14 -16.66
CA PHE A 210 15.77 1.80 -16.66
C PHE A 210 15.53 0.53 -17.52
N PRO A 211 14.61 -0.39 -17.15
CA PRO A 211 14.37 -1.60 -17.94
C PRO A 211 13.83 -1.28 -19.33
N GLN A 212 14.24 -2.05 -20.33
CA GLN A 212 13.74 -1.90 -21.71
C GLN A 212 12.24 -2.21 -21.80
N GLN A 213 11.80 -3.23 -21.07
CA GLN A 213 10.40 -3.59 -20.91
C GLN A 213 10.11 -3.75 -19.43
N PRO A 214 9.38 -2.81 -18.80
CA PRO A 214 8.79 -3.03 -17.49
C PRO A 214 8.05 -4.36 -17.39
N MET A 215 8.03 -4.98 -16.20
CA MET A 215 7.33 -6.23 -15.96
C MET A 215 5.89 -6.22 -16.48
N THR A 216 5.12 -5.17 -16.21
CA THR A 216 3.70 -5.09 -16.61
C THR A 216 3.53 -4.87 -18.12
N ALA A 217 4.53 -4.32 -18.81
CA ALA A 217 4.55 -4.25 -20.27
C ALA A 217 4.63 -5.64 -20.93
N LEU A 218 5.18 -6.64 -20.22
CA LEU A 218 5.27 -8.04 -20.67
C LEU A 218 3.99 -8.85 -20.41
N LEU A 219 2.98 -8.23 -19.80
CA LEU A 219 1.72 -8.86 -19.39
C LEU A 219 0.50 -8.20 -20.07
N GLN A 220 0.68 -7.34 -21.06
CA GLN A 220 -0.41 -6.56 -21.68
C GLN A 220 -1.53 -7.42 -22.29
N ASP A 221 -1.19 -8.61 -22.78
CA ASP A 221 -2.14 -9.60 -23.28
C ASP A 221 -3.08 -10.15 -22.19
N LEU A 222 -2.72 -10.01 -20.92
CA LEU A 222 -3.58 -10.33 -19.76
C LEU A 222 -4.49 -9.16 -19.36
N LEU A 223 -4.48 -8.05 -20.10
CA LEU A 223 -5.25 -6.84 -19.83
C LEU A 223 -5.07 -6.33 -18.38
N PRO A 224 -3.83 -6.04 -17.92
CA PRO A 224 -3.61 -5.51 -16.58
C PRO A 224 -4.23 -4.12 -16.45
N TYR A 225 -4.74 -3.80 -15.27
CA TYR A 225 -5.07 -2.42 -14.89
C TYR A 225 -3.95 -1.88 -14.00
N SER A 226 -3.10 -1.04 -14.57
CA SER A 226 -1.91 -0.50 -13.89
C SER A 226 -2.20 0.85 -13.25
N VAL A 227 -1.93 0.95 -11.95
CA VAL A 227 -2.22 2.11 -11.11
C VAL A 227 -0.92 2.67 -10.56
N ASN A 228 -0.62 3.93 -10.81
CA ASN A 228 0.39 4.66 -10.07
C ASN A 228 -0.25 5.18 -8.77
N VAL A 229 0.15 4.61 -7.64
CA VAL A 229 -0.29 5.09 -6.33
C VAL A 229 0.75 6.08 -5.80
N THR A 230 0.29 7.29 -5.56
CA THR A 230 1.09 8.43 -5.11
C THR A 230 0.33 9.18 -4.01
N ALA A 231 0.90 10.26 -3.47
CA ALA A 231 0.23 11.06 -2.44
C ALA A 231 0.42 12.55 -2.68
N ALA A 232 -0.48 13.36 -2.10
CA ALA A 232 -0.41 14.81 -2.20
C ALA A 232 0.73 15.41 -1.33
N ARG A 233 1.11 14.71 -0.26
CA ARG A 233 2.18 15.12 0.68
C ARG A 233 2.73 13.92 1.45
N GLY A 234 3.63 14.19 2.38
CA GLY A 234 4.17 13.21 3.31
C GLY A 234 5.49 12.65 2.82
N ALA A 235 5.84 11.46 3.30
CA ALA A 235 7.12 10.84 3.04
C ALA A 235 7.01 9.31 3.00
N TYR A 236 8.03 8.67 2.47
CA TYR A 236 8.19 7.21 2.40
C TYR A 236 9.62 6.84 2.77
N TRP A 237 9.87 5.56 3.02
CA TRP A 237 11.23 5.05 3.22
C TRP A 237 11.82 4.50 1.92
N ALA A 238 13.03 4.88 1.56
CA ALA A 238 13.70 4.32 0.38
C ALA A 238 15.21 4.32 0.53
N CYS A 239 15.89 3.56 -0.35
CA CYS A 239 17.34 3.52 -0.47
C CYS A 239 17.83 4.21 -1.74
N GLY A 240 18.75 5.16 -1.56
CA GLY A 240 19.62 5.70 -2.60
C GLY A 240 21.07 5.33 -2.29
N GLU A 241 21.94 6.33 -2.10
CA GLU A 241 23.27 6.12 -1.50
C GLU A 241 23.17 5.66 -0.04
N THR A 242 22.14 6.13 0.66
CA THR A 242 21.75 5.70 2.01
C THR A 242 20.25 5.40 2.03
N CYS A 243 19.83 4.57 2.99
CA CYS A 243 18.41 4.32 3.23
C CYS A 243 17.86 5.29 4.29
N GLY A 244 16.68 5.85 4.04
CA GLY A 244 16.09 6.86 4.91
C GLY A 244 14.72 7.34 4.46
N ILE A 245 14.21 8.34 5.18
CA ILE A 245 12.96 9.03 4.85
C ILE A 245 13.18 9.91 3.62
N VAL A 246 12.29 9.80 2.63
CA VAL A 246 12.27 10.59 1.41
C VAL A 246 10.91 11.26 1.28
N ASP A 247 10.91 12.58 1.07
CA ASP A 247 9.69 13.35 0.88
C ASP A 247 9.02 13.01 -0.45
N VAL A 248 7.69 12.96 -0.42
CA VAL A 248 6.88 12.76 -1.63
C VAL A 248 6.96 14.02 -2.49
N ALA A 249 7.41 13.86 -3.73
CA ALA A 249 7.35 14.92 -4.71
C ALA A 249 5.88 15.31 -5.00
N PRO A 250 5.57 16.62 -5.18
CA PRO A 250 4.21 17.04 -5.49
C PRO A 250 3.63 16.29 -6.68
N SER A 251 2.52 15.60 -6.47
CA SER A 251 1.86 14.86 -7.52
C SER A 251 0.85 15.70 -8.29
N ARG A 252 0.66 15.39 -9.57
CA ARG A 252 -0.46 15.91 -10.36
C ARG A 252 -1.77 15.35 -9.82
N GLY A 253 -2.90 15.94 -10.24
CA GLY A 253 -4.22 15.39 -9.93
C GLY A 253 -4.35 13.91 -10.30
N GLY A 254 -5.14 13.18 -9.50
CA GLY A 254 -5.50 11.80 -9.77
C GLY A 254 -6.53 11.67 -10.89
N GLY A 255 -6.63 10.48 -11.48
CA GLY A 255 -7.58 10.20 -12.55
C GLY A 255 -7.06 9.18 -13.56
N VAL A 256 -7.89 8.93 -14.58
CA VAL A 256 -7.54 8.06 -15.72
C VAL A 256 -6.42 8.73 -16.53
N GLU A 257 -5.43 7.94 -16.89
CA GLU A 257 -4.26 8.38 -17.61
C GLU A 257 -4.39 8.09 -19.12
N GLY A 258 -3.79 8.96 -19.95
CA GLY A 258 -3.92 8.83 -21.40
C GLY A 258 -3.15 7.62 -21.98
N ALA A 259 -3.47 7.21 -23.20
CA ALA A 259 -2.90 6.02 -23.87
C ALA A 259 -1.36 6.00 -23.99
N ARG A 260 -0.68 7.14 -23.90
CA ARG A 260 0.80 7.23 -23.88
C ARG A 260 1.42 7.25 -22.47
N SER A 261 0.60 7.31 -21.42
CA SER A 261 1.07 7.28 -20.04
C SER A 261 1.58 5.89 -19.67
N PRO A 262 2.59 5.75 -18.80
CA PRO A 262 3.04 4.45 -18.32
C PRO A 262 2.04 3.72 -17.43
N PHE A 263 0.90 4.33 -17.09
CA PHE A 263 -0.14 3.77 -16.22
C PHE A 263 -1.52 3.97 -16.86
N ASP A 264 -2.52 3.25 -16.36
CA ASP A 264 -3.94 3.42 -16.72
C ASP A 264 -4.62 4.42 -15.78
N TYR A 265 -4.15 4.51 -14.54
CA TYR A 265 -4.71 5.40 -13.52
C TYR A 265 -3.62 5.98 -12.61
N ARG A 266 -3.80 7.23 -12.16
CA ARG A 266 -3.07 7.80 -11.03
C ARG A 266 -4.01 7.94 -9.84
N LEU A 267 -3.73 7.20 -8.77
CA LEU A 267 -4.41 7.35 -7.49
C LEU A 267 -3.57 8.24 -6.58
N VAL A 268 -4.12 9.36 -6.13
CA VAL A 268 -3.45 10.31 -5.22
C VAL A 268 -4.08 10.19 -3.83
N LEU A 269 -3.35 9.58 -2.90
CA LEU A 269 -3.72 9.51 -1.49
C LEU A 269 -3.47 10.86 -0.78
N PRO A 270 -4.11 11.12 0.36
CA PRO A 270 -3.92 12.39 1.06
C PRO A 270 -2.48 12.60 1.52
N ALA A 271 -1.84 11.57 2.06
CA ALA A 271 -0.46 11.61 2.51
C ALA A 271 0.15 10.20 2.51
N PHE A 272 1.46 10.11 2.37
CA PHE A 272 2.21 8.91 2.75
C PHE A 272 2.90 9.10 4.10
N THR A 273 3.03 7.96 4.78
CA THR A 273 3.80 7.83 6.01
C THR A 273 4.88 6.77 5.79
N PRO A 274 6.15 7.02 6.19
CA PRO A 274 7.20 6.01 6.12
C PRO A 274 6.82 4.76 6.91
N ILE A 275 7.21 3.59 6.39
CA ILE A 275 7.05 2.30 7.08
C ILE A 275 7.63 2.32 8.49
N ARG A 276 7.12 1.41 9.31
CA ARG A 276 7.77 0.99 10.55
C ARG A 276 8.74 -0.15 10.25
N GLN A 277 10.00 0.02 10.63
CA GLN A 277 11.03 -1.00 10.46
C GLN A 277 10.65 -2.26 11.24
N VAL A 278 11.09 -3.42 10.76
CA VAL A 278 10.81 -4.69 11.43
C VAL A 278 11.37 -4.65 12.85
N GLY A 279 10.50 -4.87 13.84
CA GLY A 279 10.84 -4.78 15.27
C GLY A 279 10.44 -3.47 15.95
N GLU A 280 10.05 -2.43 15.20
CA GLU A 280 9.54 -1.19 15.80
C GLU A 280 8.13 -1.41 16.38
N SER A 281 7.91 -0.90 17.60
CA SER A 281 6.61 -0.94 18.26
C SER A 281 5.58 -0.01 17.59
N LYS A 282 4.29 -0.25 17.88
CA LYS A 282 3.26 0.76 17.63
C LYS A 282 3.37 1.79 18.76
N ASP A 283 3.98 2.93 18.48
CA ASP A 283 3.79 4.12 19.32
C ASP A 283 2.38 4.69 19.10
#